data_AF-A0A4U9HAR1-F1
#
_entry.id   AF-A0A4U9HAR1-F1
#
_cell.length_a   1.000
_cell.length_b   1.000
_cell.length_c   1.000
_cell.angle_alpha   90.00
_cell.angle_beta   90.00
_cell.angle_gamma   90.00
#
_symmetry.space_group_name_H-M   'P 1'
#
loop_
_entity.id
_entity.type
_entity.pdbx_description
1 polymer ?
#
loop_
_entity_poly.entity_id
_entity_poly.type
_entity_poly.pdbx_seq_one_letter_code
_entity_poly.pdbx_strand_id
1 'polypeptide(L)' 'MLPALFFVFMEKWHQGALPYEYQDGILNAPAVHAMFEADDPIAVYAQDSALFGELTQRADFAALLREKIAAVHALIN' A
#
# COMPACT_ATOMS: atom_id res chain seq x y z
N MET A 1 11.36 -2.30 -0.51
CA MET A 1 11.35 -0.82 -0.43
C MET A 1 10.30 -0.20 -1.35
N LEU A 2 10.31 -0.44 -2.66
CA LEU A 2 9.32 0.16 -3.58
C LEU A 2 7.84 -0.13 -3.21
N PRO A 3 7.43 -1.37 -2.87
CA PRO A 3 6.04 -1.63 -2.46
C PRO A 3 5.61 -0.85 -1.21
N ALA A 4 6.53 -0.68 -0.25
CA ALA A 4 6.26 0.09 0.96
C ALA A 4 6.10 1.59 0.67
N LEU A 5 6.94 2.15 -0.22
CA LEU A 5 6.79 3.53 -0.68
C LEU A 5 5.46 3.75 -1.39
N PHE A 6 5.07 2.82 -2.26
CA PHE A 6 3.79 2.89 -2.96
C PHE A 6 2.61 2.84 -1.98
N PHE A 7 2.65 1.95 -0.99
CA PHE A 7 1.63 1.88 0.07
C PHE A 7 1.49 3.22 0.81
N VAL A 8 2.58 3.79 1.30
CA VAL A 8 2.53 5.07 2.05
C VAL A 8 2.12 6.24 1.16
N PHE A 9 2.49 6.21 -0.12
CA PHE A 9 2.02 7.21 -1.09
C PHE A 9 0.50 7.13 -1.30
N MET A 10 -0.04 5.92 -1.48
CA MET A 10 -1.48 5.69 -1.60
C MET A 10 -2.23 6.01 -0.31
N GLU A 11 -1.62 5.80 0.86
CA GLU A 11 -2.18 6.21 2.15
C GLU A 11 -2.35 7.73 2.22
N LYS A 12 -1.32 8.49 1.84
CA LYS A 12 -1.40 9.96 1.76
C LYS A 12 -2.45 10.44 0.77
N TRP A 13 -2.57 9.76 -0.37
CA TRP A 13 -3.62 10.03 -1.34
C TRP A 13 -5.02 9.76 -0.76
N HIS A 14 -5.22 8.61 -0.12
CA HIS A 14 -6.46 8.25 0.55
C HIS A 14 -6.87 9.29 1.60
N GLN A 15 -5.89 9.83 2.36
CA GLN A 15 -6.10 10.88 3.36
C GLN A 15 -6.33 12.29 2.77
N GLY A 16 -6.25 12.46 1.45
CA GLY A 16 -6.36 13.77 0.80
C GLY A 16 -5.17 14.69 1.08
N ALA A 17 -4.02 14.14 1.47
CA ALA A 17 -2.82 14.88 1.84
C ALA A 17 -1.90 15.21 0.65
N LEU A 18 -2.24 14.78 -0.57
CA LEU A 18 -1.47 15.13 -1.76
C LEU A 18 -1.82 16.56 -2.22
N PRO A 19 -0.83 17.38 -2.62
CA PRO A 19 -1.07 18.73 -3.11
C PRO A 19 -1.59 18.77 -4.56
N TYR A 20 -1.92 17.60 -5.13
CA TYR A 20 -2.42 17.42 -6.49
C TYR A 20 -3.35 16.22 -6.55
N GLU A 21 -4.18 16.17 -7.60
CA GLU A 21 -5.01 15.01 -7.91
C GLU A 21 -4.15 13.87 -8.45
N TYR A 22 -4.23 12.69 -7.81
CA TYR A 22 -3.58 11.49 -8.33
C TYR A 22 -4.42 10.92 -9.48
N GLN A 23 -3.84 10.91 -10.68
CA GLN A 23 -4.49 10.40 -11.90
C GLN A 23 -3.75 9.16 -12.37
N ASP A 24 -4.38 8.00 -12.17
CA ASP A 24 -3.90 6.72 -12.65
C ASP A 24 -5.03 6.04 -13.41
N GLY A 25 -4.87 5.93 -14.74
CA GLY A 25 -5.92 5.47 -15.64
C GLY A 25 -6.26 3.98 -15.52
N ILE A 26 -5.51 3.22 -14.73
CA ILE A 26 -5.72 1.78 -14.52
C ILE A 26 -6.10 1.49 -13.05
N LEU A 27 -5.82 2.42 -12.14
CA LEU A 27 -6.14 2.25 -10.72
C LEU A 27 -7.64 2.15 -10.47
N ASN A 28 -8.03 1.10 -9.76
CA ASN A 28 -9.37 1.02 -9.18
C ASN A 28 -9.40 1.85 -7.89
N ALA A 29 -9.65 3.15 -8.01
CA ALA A 29 -9.67 4.08 -6.89
C ALA A 29 -10.59 3.62 -5.74
N PRO A 30 -11.87 3.23 -5.98
CA PRO A 30 -12.72 2.68 -4.91
C PRO A 30 -12.11 1.50 -4.17
N ALA A 31 -11.46 0.56 -4.87
CA ALA A 31 -10.83 -0.60 -4.24
C ALA A 31 -9.65 -0.20 -3.34
N VAL A 32 -8.85 0.80 -3.76
CA VAL A 32 -7.74 1.29 -2.94
C VAL A 32 -8.24 2.02 -1.69
N HIS A 33 -9.30 2.83 -1.80
CA HIS A 33 -9.91 3.45 -0.61
C HIS A 33 -10.46 2.39 0.34
N ALA A 34 -11.18 1.38 -0.17
CA ALA A 34 -11.69 0.27 0.65
C ALA A 34 -10.57 -0.55 1.31
N MET A 35 -9.42 -0.71 0.64
CA MET A 35 -8.23 -1.35 1.23
C MET A 35 -7.74 -0.59 2.47
N PHE A 36 -7.68 0.74 2.42
CA PHE A 36 -7.26 1.57 3.57
C PHE A 36 -8.31 1.67 4.68
N GLU A 37 -9.59 1.40 4.38
CA GLU A 37 -10.65 1.31 5.38
C GLU A 37 -10.73 -0.05 6.10
N ALA A 38 -9.97 -1.06 5.63
CA ALA A 38 -9.94 -2.37 6.26
C ALA A 38 -9.25 -2.35 7.64
N ASP A 39 -9.57 -3.34 8.49
CA ASP A 39 -8.94 -3.50 9.81
C ASP A 39 -7.41 -3.69 9.74
N ASP A 40 -6.93 -4.30 8.65
CA ASP A 40 -5.50 -4.50 8.39
C ASP A 40 -5.16 -4.23 6.92
N PRO A 41 -4.98 -2.95 6.54
CA PRO A 41 -4.72 -2.55 5.15
C PRO A 41 -3.44 -3.18 4.60
N ILE A 42 -2.42 -3.41 5.43
CA ILE A 42 -1.16 -4.02 5.01
C ILE A 42 -1.38 -5.50 4.65
N ALA A 43 -2.22 -6.22 5.38
CA ALA A 43 -2.57 -7.61 5.04
C ALA A 43 -3.36 -7.72 3.74
N VAL A 44 -4.27 -6.78 3.47
CA VAL A 44 -5.01 -6.72 2.20
C VAL A 44 -4.06 -6.40 1.05
N TYR A 45 -3.20 -5.38 1.21
CA TYR A 45 -2.20 -5.00 0.23
C TYR A 45 -1.24 -6.15 -0.08
N ALA A 46 -0.70 -6.84 0.93
CA ALA A 46 0.22 -7.96 0.76
C ALA A 46 -0.36 -9.15 -0.03
N GLN A 47 -1.69 -9.24 -0.12
CA GLN A 47 -2.40 -10.29 -0.85
C GLN A 47 -2.81 -9.87 -2.27
N ASP A 48 -2.48 -8.66 -2.71
CA ASP A 48 -2.74 -8.22 -4.07
C ASP A 48 -1.88 -9.03 -5.07
N SER A 49 -2.51 -10.01 -5.70
CA SER A 49 -1.85 -10.89 -6.66
C SER A 49 -1.54 -10.19 -7.99
N ALA A 50 -2.22 -9.10 -8.33
CA ALA A 50 -1.90 -8.31 -9.51
C ALA A 50 -0.59 -7.54 -9.32
N LEU A 51 -0.30 -7.10 -8.09
CA LEU A 51 0.94 -6.41 -7.75
C LEU A 51 2.10 -7.36 -7.42
N PHE A 52 1.82 -8.48 -6.75
CA PHE A 52 2.85 -9.30 -6.12
C PHE A 52 2.95 -10.73 -6.63
N GLY A 53 1.99 -11.20 -7.43
CA GLY A 53 1.98 -12.56 -7.98
C GLY A 53 2.16 -13.62 -6.89
N GLU A 54 3.13 -14.52 -7.08
CA GLU A 54 3.39 -15.64 -6.16
C GLU A 54 3.93 -15.22 -4.79
N LEU A 55 4.42 -13.98 -4.63
CA LEU A 55 4.90 -13.48 -3.34
C LEU A 55 3.77 -13.42 -2.29
N THR A 56 2.52 -13.31 -2.73
CA THR A 56 1.33 -13.37 -1.87
C THR A 56 1.24 -14.67 -1.06
N GLN A 57 1.84 -15.76 -1.55
CA GLN A 57 1.83 -17.08 -0.89
C GLN A 57 2.93 -17.25 0.15
N ARG A 58 3.78 -16.23 0.31
CA ARG A 58 4.93 -16.28 1.22
C ARG A 58 4.62 -15.56 2.53
N ALA A 59 4.59 -16.30 3.63
CA ALA A 59 4.32 -15.74 4.96
C ALA A 59 5.36 -14.67 5.38
N ASP A 60 6.62 -14.81 4.94
CA ASP A 60 7.69 -13.84 5.23
C ASP A 60 7.53 -12.52 4.46
N PHE A 61 6.80 -12.52 3.34
CA PHE A 61 6.58 -11.33 2.53
C PHE A 61 5.75 -10.27 3.26
N ALA A 62 4.62 -10.66 3.87
CA ALA A 62 3.78 -9.72 4.61
C ALA A 62 4.52 -9.12 5.82
N ALA A 63 5.33 -9.92 6.52
CA ALA A 63 6.15 -9.45 7.64
C ALA A 63 7.21 -8.43 7.18
N LEU A 64 7.92 -8.74 6.10
CA LEU A 64 8.91 -7.84 5.51
C LEU A 64 8.25 -6.54 5.00
N LEU A 65 7.05 -6.64 4.42
CA LEU A 65 6.30 -5.49 3.92
C LEU A 65 5.93 -4.52 5.06
N ARG A 66 5.44 -5.06 6.19
CA ARG A 66 5.17 -4.27 7.40
C ARG A 66 6.42 -3.55 7.90
N GLU A 67 7.54 -4.26 7.99
CA GLU A 67 8.82 -3.67 8.42
C GLU A 67 9.23 -2.51 7.50
N LYS A 68 9.13 -2.70 6.19
CA LYS A 68 9.51 -1.66 5.23
C LYS A 68 8.53 -0.49 5.19
N ILE A 69 7.23 -0.72 5.41
CA ILE A 69 6.23 0.37 5.54
C ILE A 69 6.55 1.21 6.77
N ALA A 70 6.81 0.58 7.92
CA ALA A 70 7.20 1.31 9.13
C ALA A 70 8.49 2.12 8.93
N ALA A 71 9.48 1.57 8.22
CA ALA A 71 10.70 2.30 7.87
C ALA A 71 10.43 3.51 6.95
N VAL A 72 9.48 3.40 6.02
CA VAL A 72 9.08 4.52 5.15
C VAL A 72 8.30 5.58 5.95
N HIS A 73 7.39 5.19 6.83
CA HIS A 73 6.73 6.13 7.74
C HIS A 73 7.73 6.93 8.57
N ALA A 74 8.76 6.27 9.11
CA ALA A 74 9.81 6.93 9.86
C ALA A 74 10.68 7.89 9.02
N LEU A 75 10.80 7.65 7.71
CA LEU A 75 11.59 8.49 6.80
C LEU A 75 10.85 9.78 6.39
N ILE A 76 9.52 9.74 6.34
CA ILE A 76 8.69 10.83 5.80
C ILE A 76 7.91 11.57 6.93
N ASN A 77 8.22 11.27 8.19
CA ASN A 77 7.75 12.00 9.39
C ASN A 77 8.74 13.09 9.82
#